data_AF-A0A3Q7F4R3-F1
#
_entry.id   AF-A0A3Q7F4R3-F1
#
_cell.length_a   1.000
_cell.length_b   1.000
_cell.length_c   1.000
_cell.angle_alpha   90.00
_cell.angle_beta   90.00
_cell.angle_gamma   90.00
#
_symmetry.space_group_name_H-M   'P 1'
#
loop_
_entity.id
_entity.type
_entity.pdbx_description
1 polymer ?
#
loop_
_entity_poly.entity_id
_entity_poly.type
_entity_poly.pdbx_seq_one_letter_code
_entity_poly.pdbx_strand_id
1 'polypeptide(L)'
;MGANVSSIDTNCDDGLNYLPFKPKLDDIPEACVALLLSYLDPPEICKLSRINRLFRAASSADFIWEPKLPSNYNYILQKLLALNVDDALCKKDIFAKLSSPRSFDGDTKQVWIDKKNGGVCLAISSKGMSITGIDDRRYWNHIPTDESR
;
A
#
# COMPACT_ATOMS: atom_id res chain seq x y z
N MET A 1 -29.23 -15.38 -12.70
CA MET A 1 -27.96 -15.91 -13.25
C MET A 1 -27.39 -16.87 -12.23
N GLY A 2 -27.59 -18.17 -12.46
CA GLY A 2 -27.17 -19.23 -11.53
C GLY A 2 -25.71 -19.62 -11.76
N ALA A 3 -24.99 -19.91 -10.69
CA ALA A 3 -23.66 -20.50 -10.74
C ALA A 3 -23.79 -22.01 -10.48
N ASN A 4 -23.58 -22.80 -11.52
CA ASN A 4 -23.38 -24.25 -11.42
C ASN A 4 -22.05 -24.51 -10.70
N VAL A 5 -22.10 -25.18 -9.56
CA VAL A 5 -20.93 -25.79 -8.92
C VAL A 5 -20.87 -27.23 -9.41
N SER A 6 -19.86 -27.57 -10.20
CA SER A 6 -19.59 -28.94 -10.61
C SER A 6 -19.03 -29.73 -9.43
N SER A 7 -19.79 -30.72 -8.94
CA SER A 7 -19.30 -31.76 -8.05
C SER A 7 -18.45 -32.73 -8.84
N ILE A 8 -17.20 -32.94 -8.43
CA ILE A 8 -16.41 -34.12 -8.82
C ILE A 8 -16.73 -35.19 -7.78
N ASP A 9 -17.44 -36.23 -8.22
CA ASP A 9 -17.66 -37.43 -7.45
C ASP A 9 -16.44 -38.34 -7.58
N THR A 10 -15.86 -38.71 -6.44
CA THR A 10 -14.98 -39.87 -6.32
C THR A 10 -15.59 -40.79 -5.28
N ASN A 11 -16.23 -41.86 -5.74
CA ASN A 11 -16.64 -42.99 -4.93
C ASN A 11 -15.52 -44.02 -4.89
N CYS A 12 -15.05 -44.34 -3.69
CA CYS A 12 -14.58 -45.68 -3.34
C CYS A 12 -14.90 -45.92 -1.86
N ASP A 13 -15.77 -46.90 -1.61
CA ASP A 13 -16.15 -47.43 -0.30
C ASP A 13 -14.92 -47.97 0.44
N ASP A 14 -14.73 -47.53 1.69
CA ASP A 14 -14.47 -48.45 2.80
C ASP A 14 -14.78 -47.76 4.15
N GLY A 15 -15.48 -48.49 5.02
CA GLY A 15 -16.15 -47.95 6.20
C GLY A 15 -15.21 -47.55 7.34
N LEU A 16 -14.92 -46.26 7.46
CA LEU A 16 -14.72 -45.52 8.71
C LEU A 16 -15.26 -44.10 8.46
N ASN A 17 -16.14 -43.59 9.34
CA ASN A 17 -16.76 -42.26 9.25
C ASN A 17 -15.74 -41.11 9.44
N TYR A 18 -14.71 -41.04 8.60
CA TYR A 18 -13.91 -39.84 8.44
C TYR A 18 -14.63 -38.99 7.40
N LEU A 19 -15.42 -38.01 7.86
CA LEU A 19 -15.75 -36.85 7.04
C LEU A 19 -14.44 -36.41 6.37
N PRO A 20 -14.36 -36.34 5.02
CA PRO A 20 -13.15 -35.89 4.38
C PRO A 20 -12.85 -34.50 4.94
N PHE A 21 -11.73 -34.39 5.65
CA PHE A 21 -11.27 -33.13 6.19
C PHE A 21 -11.04 -32.23 4.98
N LYS A 22 -12.01 -31.38 4.67
CA LYS A 22 -11.90 -30.38 3.62
C LYS A 22 -11.21 -29.19 4.28
N PRO A 23 -9.88 -29.03 4.13
CA PRO A 23 -9.19 -27.92 4.75
C PRO A 23 -9.82 -26.63 4.25
N LYS A 24 -10.22 -25.78 5.19
CA LYS A 24 -10.70 -24.44 4.92
C LYS A 24 -9.51 -23.50 4.99
N LEU A 25 -9.63 -22.38 4.29
CA LEU A 25 -8.66 -21.31 4.38
C LEU A 25 -8.48 -20.81 5.83
N ASP A 26 -9.56 -20.84 6.61
CA ASP A 26 -9.58 -20.46 8.02
C ASP A 26 -8.80 -21.43 8.93
N ASP A 27 -8.45 -22.63 8.45
CA ASP A 27 -7.65 -23.61 9.19
C ASP A 27 -6.14 -23.32 9.08
N ILE A 28 -5.74 -22.38 8.21
CA ILE A 28 -4.34 -21.97 8.04
C ILE A 28 -3.95 -20.98 9.16
N PRO A 29 -2.81 -21.18 9.86
CA PRO A 29 -2.33 -20.22 10.84
C PRO A 29 -2.10 -18.84 10.23
N GLU A 30 -2.50 -17.79 10.94
CA GLU A 30 -2.34 -16.40 10.50
C GLU A 30 -0.88 -16.05 10.16
N ALA A 31 0.07 -16.56 10.95
CA ALA A 31 1.50 -16.36 10.73
C ALA A 31 1.96 -16.87 9.35
N CYS A 32 1.43 -18.01 8.88
CA CYS A 32 1.76 -18.56 7.56
C CYS A 32 1.23 -17.67 6.44
N VAL A 33 0.01 -17.15 6.58
CA VAL A 33 -0.58 -16.21 5.62
C VAL A 33 0.19 -14.89 5.62
N ALA A 34 0.57 -14.38 6.80
CA ALA A 34 1.34 -13.15 6.94
C ALA A 34 2.71 -13.27 6.26
N LEU A 35 3.39 -14.42 6.38
CA LEU A 35 4.63 -14.71 5.67
C LEU A 35 4.43 -14.69 4.15
N LEU A 36 3.37 -15.32 3.63
CA LEU A 36 3.05 -15.28 2.21
C LEU A 36 2.78 -13.84 1.73
N LEU A 37 2.00 -13.07 2.50
CA LEU A 37 1.70 -11.67 2.17
C LEU A 37 2.96 -10.79 2.15
N SER A 38 4.00 -11.12 2.92
CA SER A 38 5.25 -10.35 2.94
C SER A 38 5.95 -10.27 1.57
N TYR A 39 5.79 -11.32 0.75
CA TYR A 39 6.35 -11.42 -0.62
C TYR A 39 5.52 -10.72 -1.69
N LEU A 40 4.34 -10.17 -1.37
CA LEU A 40 3.44 -9.54 -2.34
C LEU A 40 3.56 -8.02 -2.33
N ASP A 41 3.15 -7.36 -3.41
CA ASP A 41 3.11 -5.90 -3.44
C ASP A 41 1.95 -5.36 -2.59
N PRO A 42 2.06 -4.15 -2.01
CA PRO A 42 0.98 -3.54 -1.22
C PRO A 42 -0.42 -3.58 -1.85
N PRO A 43 -0.61 -3.33 -3.18
CA PRO A 43 -1.93 -3.40 -3.79
C PRO A 43 -2.49 -4.82 -3.83
N GLU A 44 -1.63 -5.84 -3.95
CA GLU A 44 -2.03 -7.25 -3.94
C GLU A 44 -2.45 -7.68 -2.54
N ILE A 45 -1.68 -7.29 -1.52
CA ILE A 45 -2.03 -7.49 -0.11
C ILE A 45 -3.40 -6.89 0.19
N CYS A 46 -3.64 -5.65 -0.22
CA CYS A 46 -4.92 -4.97 -0.06
C CYS A 46 -6.06 -5.71 -0.78
N LYS A 47 -5.84 -6.24 -2.00
CA LYS A 47 -6.85 -7.05 -2.71
C LYS A 47 -7.17 -8.34 -1.95
N LEU A 48 -6.16 -9.10 -1.51
CA LEU A 48 -6.35 -10.35 -0.78
C LEU A 48 -7.04 -10.14 0.57
N SER A 49 -6.71 -9.04 1.26
CA SER A 49 -7.33 -8.67 2.54
C SER A 49 -8.85 -8.48 2.46
N ARG A 50 -9.40 -8.21 1.26
CA ARG A 50 -10.84 -8.03 1.03
C ARG A 50 -11.60 -9.33 0.82
N ILE A 51 -10.90 -10.44 0.56
CA ILE A 51 -11.50 -11.71 0.14
C ILE A 51 -11.88 -12.57 1.36
N ASN A 52 -11.09 -12.53 2.43
CA ASN A 52 -11.32 -13.35 3.62
C ASN A 52 -10.78 -12.69 4.90
N ARG A 53 -11.42 -12.97 6.04
CA ARG A 53 -11.09 -12.44 7.37
C ARG A 53 -9.67 -12.75 7.85
N LEU A 54 -9.15 -13.93 7.56
CA LEU A 54 -7.80 -14.37 7.88
C LEU A 54 -6.76 -13.54 7.11
N PHE A 55 -6.96 -13.36 5.80
CA PHE A 55 -6.11 -12.46 5.01
C PHE A 55 -6.19 -11.02 5.52
N ARG A 56 -7.36 -10.56 5.96
CA ARG A 56 -7.52 -9.24 6.56
C ARG A 56 -6.72 -9.08 7.85
N ALA A 57 -6.82 -10.05 8.76
CA ALA A 57 -6.07 -10.07 10.01
C ALA A 57 -4.56 -10.10 9.73
N ALA A 58 -4.10 -11.11 8.98
CA ALA A 58 -2.70 -11.30 8.60
C ALA A 58 -2.10 -10.06 7.92
N SER A 59 -2.88 -9.35 7.08
CA SER A 59 -2.42 -8.14 6.39
C SER A 59 -2.05 -6.98 7.32
N SER A 60 -2.37 -7.06 8.61
CA SER A 60 -2.12 -5.98 9.57
C SER A 60 -0.79 -6.14 10.31
N ALA A 61 -0.05 -7.23 10.09
CA ALA A 61 1.22 -7.46 10.74
C ALA A 61 2.31 -6.47 10.27
N ASP A 62 2.98 -5.81 11.22
CA ASP A 62 3.92 -4.73 10.93
C ASP A 62 5.12 -5.17 10.08
N PHE A 63 5.61 -6.40 10.27
CA PHE A 63 6.75 -6.93 9.51
C PHE A 63 6.50 -7.02 8.00
N ILE A 64 5.23 -7.06 7.57
CA ILE A 64 4.85 -7.03 6.15
C ILE A 64 5.11 -5.63 5.57
N TRP A 65 4.84 -4.59 6.35
CA TRP A 65 4.85 -3.21 5.88
C TRP A 65 6.18 -2.50 6.11
N GLU A 66 6.95 -2.92 7.12
CA GLU A 66 8.30 -2.38 7.39
C GLU A 66 9.21 -2.36 6.14
N PRO A 67 9.40 -3.46 5.39
CA PRO A 67 10.25 -3.45 4.21
C PRO A 67 9.64 -2.68 3.01
N LYS A 68 8.35 -2.36 3.06
CA LYS A 68 7.62 -1.64 2.01
C LYS A 68 7.61 -0.13 2.24
N LEU A 69 8.12 0.32 3.39
CA LEU A 69 8.32 1.73 3.71
C LEU A 69 9.73 2.17 3.32
N PRO A 70 9.90 3.41 2.85
CA PRO A 70 11.23 3.95 2.56
C PRO A 70 11.99 4.18 3.87
N SER A 71 13.29 3.94 3.93
CA SER A 71 14.09 4.02 5.17
C SER A 71 14.00 5.36 5.92
N ASN A 72 13.68 6.44 5.22
CA ASN A 72 13.49 7.79 5.76
C ASN A 72 12.03 8.13 6.11
N TYR A 73 11.11 7.16 6.16
CA TYR A 73 9.68 7.41 6.43
C TYR A 73 9.45 8.19 7.72
N ASN A 74 10.25 7.97 8.77
CA ASN A 74 10.16 8.71 10.04
C ASN A 74 10.39 10.22 9.86
N TYR A 75 11.37 10.60 9.03
CA TYR A 75 11.65 12.00 8.71
C TYR A 75 10.50 12.62 7.92
N ILE A 76 9.96 11.86 6.94
CA ILE A 76 8.84 12.29 6.11
C ILE A 76 7.59 12.51 6.99
N LEU A 77 7.31 11.60 7.93
CA LEU A 77 6.21 11.72 8.90
C LEU A 77 6.34 12.97 9.77
N GLN A 78 7.48 13.16 10.44
CA GLN A 78 7.66 14.30 11.32
C GLN A 78 7.56 15.63 10.57
N LYS A 79 8.20 15.71 9.40
CA LYS A 79 8.32 16.98 8.67
C LYS A 79 7.05 17.39 7.92
N LEU A 80 6.33 16.43 7.35
CA LEU A 80 5.19 16.74 6.47
C LEU A 80 3.84 16.52 7.12
N LEU A 81 3.79 15.62 8.08
CA LEU A 81 2.56 15.24 8.75
C LEU A 81 2.43 15.86 10.14
N ALA A 82 3.53 16.40 10.70
CA ALA A 82 3.60 16.82 12.10
C ALA A 82 3.10 15.72 13.07
N LEU A 83 3.16 14.46 12.64
CA LEU A 83 2.78 13.29 13.44
C LEU A 83 4.03 12.74 14.10
N ASN A 84 3.91 12.41 15.38
CA ASN A 84 4.97 11.73 16.09
C ASN A 84 4.89 10.23 15.80
N VAL A 85 6.05 9.58 15.70
CA VAL A 85 6.14 8.12 15.52
C VAL A 85 5.55 7.38 16.74
N ASP A 86 5.46 8.07 17.88
CA ASP A 86 4.85 7.58 19.13
C ASP A 86 3.31 7.56 19.10
N ASP A 87 2.68 8.17 18.10
CA ASP A 87 1.26 7.91 17.84
C ASP A 87 1.17 6.44 17.42
N ALA A 88 0.46 5.61 18.19
CA ALA A 88 0.33 4.15 18.05
C ALA A 88 -0.32 3.70 16.71
N LEU A 89 0.28 4.08 15.60
CA LEU A 89 -0.11 3.76 14.24
C LEU A 89 0.68 2.52 13.82
N CYS A 90 -0.04 1.49 13.36
CA CYS A 90 0.62 0.35 12.75
C CYS A 90 1.30 0.76 11.45
N LYS A 91 2.31 0.00 11.01
CA LYS A 91 3.11 0.32 9.81
C LYS A 91 2.27 0.37 8.55
N LYS A 92 1.19 -0.42 8.51
CA LYS A 92 0.16 -0.36 7.47
C LYS A 92 -0.50 1.01 7.36
N ASP A 93 -0.86 1.62 8.48
CA ASP A 93 -1.50 2.93 8.51
C ASP A 93 -0.53 4.02 8.08
N ILE A 94 0.74 3.92 8.49
CA ILE A 94 1.82 4.80 8.03
C ILE A 94 1.95 4.70 6.51
N PHE A 95 2.03 3.49 5.97
CA PHE A 95 2.10 3.27 4.53
C PHE A 95 0.90 3.88 3.80
N ALA A 96 -0.32 3.63 4.29
CA ALA A 96 -1.54 4.18 3.72
C ALA A 96 -1.54 5.72 3.73
N LYS A 97 -1.09 6.33 4.83
CA LYS A 97 -0.97 7.79 4.94
C LYS A 97 0.09 8.37 4.01
N LEU A 98 1.20 7.69 3.80
CA LEU A 98 2.28 8.16 2.91
C LEU A 98 1.97 7.90 1.43
N SER A 99 1.10 6.95 1.11
CA SER A 99 0.69 6.61 -0.26
C SER A 99 -0.27 7.63 -0.90
N SER A 100 -0.74 8.59 -0.13
CA SER A 100 -1.58 9.70 -0.61
C SER A 100 -0.71 10.94 -0.83
N PRO A 101 -0.79 11.59 -2.00
CA PRO A 101 -0.08 12.85 -2.26
C PRO A 101 -0.32 13.87 -1.16
N ARG A 102 0.77 14.41 -0.61
CA ARG A 102 0.77 15.45 0.40
C ARG A 102 1.50 16.67 -0.10
N SER A 103 0.82 17.80 -0.08
CA SER A 103 1.44 19.05 -0.43
C SER A 103 2.26 19.65 0.70
N PHE A 104 3.33 20.33 0.33
CA PHE A 104 4.21 21.11 1.20
C PHE A 104 4.77 22.30 0.42
N ASP A 105 5.48 23.19 1.10
CA ASP A 105 6.10 24.37 0.47
C ASP A 105 5.08 25.26 -0.28
N GLY A 106 4.00 25.64 0.43
CA GLY A 106 2.96 26.52 -0.10
C GLY A 106 2.16 25.92 -1.26
N ASP A 107 1.92 24.60 -1.23
CA ASP A 107 1.17 23.84 -2.25
C ASP A 107 1.86 23.72 -3.62
N THR A 108 3.13 24.16 -3.71
CA THR A 108 3.90 24.06 -4.95
C THR A 108 4.60 22.72 -5.10
N LYS A 109 4.68 21.91 -4.04
CA LYS A 109 5.35 20.61 -4.05
C LYS A 109 4.44 19.56 -3.43
N GLN A 110 4.46 18.35 -3.97
CA GLN A 110 3.74 17.21 -3.41
C GLN A 110 4.64 15.99 -3.34
N VAL A 111 4.48 15.18 -2.29
CA VAL A 111 5.25 13.95 -2.08
C VAL A 111 4.34 12.81 -1.63
N TRP A 112 4.65 11.61 -2.10
CA TRP A 112 3.98 10.37 -1.72
C TRP A 112 4.93 9.19 -1.91
N ILE A 113 4.52 7.99 -1.48
CA ILE A 113 5.22 6.76 -1.82
C ILE A 113 4.49 6.03 -2.95
N ASP A 114 5.25 5.47 -3.89
CA ASP A 114 4.70 4.58 -4.90
C ASP A 114 4.18 3.31 -4.22
N LYS A 115 2.93 2.98 -4.52
CA LYS A 115 2.20 1.87 -3.91
C LYS A 115 2.79 0.52 -4.28
N LYS A 116 3.55 0.40 -5.37
CA LYS A 116 4.14 -0.89 -5.79
C LYS A 116 5.51 -1.12 -5.16
N ASN A 117 6.46 -0.22 -5.40
CA ASN A 117 7.86 -0.41 -5.01
C ASN A 117 8.25 0.29 -3.69
N GLY A 118 7.36 1.08 -3.07
CA GLY A 118 7.65 1.81 -1.84
C GLY A 118 8.60 3.01 -2.00
N GLY A 119 8.96 3.34 -3.25
CA GLY A 119 9.83 4.47 -3.58
C GLY A 119 9.17 5.80 -3.29
N VAL A 120 9.97 6.82 -2.98
CA VAL A 120 9.48 8.17 -2.74
C VAL A 120 9.28 8.88 -4.08
N CYS A 121 8.06 9.37 -4.31
CA CYS A 121 7.68 10.17 -5.47
C CYS A 121 7.52 11.64 -5.08
N LEU A 122 7.93 12.54 -5.97
CA LEU A 122 7.84 13.99 -5.78
C LEU A 122 7.28 14.64 -7.05
N ALA A 123 6.30 15.52 -6.89
CA ALA A 123 5.87 16.46 -7.91
C ALA A 123 6.22 17.88 -7.47
N ILE A 124 6.72 18.68 -8.39
CA ILE A 124 7.08 20.08 -8.16
C ILE A 124 6.40 20.91 -9.26
N SER A 125 5.59 21.88 -8.86
CA SER A 125 4.99 22.88 -9.74
C SER A 125 6.08 23.81 -10.26
N SER A 126 5.91 24.31 -11.49
CA SER A 126 6.77 25.33 -12.08
C SER A 126 6.93 26.57 -11.19
N LYS A 127 5.89 26.90 -10.39
CA LYS A 127 5.92 28.01 -9.42
C LYS A 127 6.80 27.77 -8.20
N GLY A 128 7.07 26.50 -7.86
CA GLY A 128 7.93 26.09 -6.76
C GLY A 128 9.37 25.77 -7.18
N MET A 129 9.68 25.93 -8.48
CA MET A 129 11.01 25.78 -9.05
C MET A 129 11.67 27.16 -9.17
N SER A 130 12.96 27.23 -8.85
CA SER A 130 13.80 28.38 -9.19
C SER A 130 14.99 27.93 -10.03
N ILE A 131 15.28 28.65 -11.12
CA ILE A 131 16.42 28.34 -12.00
C ILE A 131 17.56 29.29 -11.67
N THR A 132 18.62 28.78 -11.05
CA THR A 132 19.78 29.58 -10.67
C THR A 132 20.36 30.33 -11.87
N GLY A 133 20.44 31.66 -11.78
CA GLY A 133 21.02 32.53 -12.81
C GLY A 133 20.07 32.92 -13.95
N ILE A 134 18.87 32.33 -14.04
CA ILE A 134 17.92 32.55 -15.16
C ILE A 134 16.48 32.71 -14.65
N ASP A 135 16.26 32.80 -13.33
CA ASP A 135 14.94 32.95 -12.69
C ASP A 135 14.24 34.30 -12.93
N ASP A 136 14.83 35.14 -13.78
CA ASP A 136 14.23 36.42 -14.20
C ASP A 136 13.18 36.17 -15.29
N ARG A 137 12.04 36.88 -15.19
CA ARG A 137 10.96 36.89 -16.20
C ARG A 137 11.43 37.30 -17.60
N ARG A 138 12.63 37.87 -17.72
CA ARG A 138 13.29 38.13 -19.01
C ARG A 138 13.61 36.86 -19.79
N TYR A 139 13.83 35.75 -19.10
CA TYR A 139 14.31 34.51 -19.71
C TYR A 139 13.24 33.42 -19.77
N TRP A 140 12.28 33.40 -18.84
CA TRP A 140 11.19 32.42 -18.82
C TRP A 140 9.86 33.09 -18.45
N ASN A 141 8.79 32.70 -19.17
CA ASN A 141 7.42 33.13 -18.90
C ASN A 141 6.54 31.91 -18.66
N HIS A 142 5.72 31.96 -17.60
CA HIS A 142 4.75 30.92 -17.32
C HIS A 142 3.57 31.02 -18.30
N ILE A 143 3.35 29.96 -19.10
CA ILE A 143 2.21 29.87 -20.03
C ILE A 143 1.14 29.02 -19.35
N PRO A 144 -0.01 29.59 -18.94
CA PRO A 144 -1.06 28.82 -18.30
C PRO A 144 -1.74 27.91 -19.33
N THR A 145 -1.52 26.61 -19.21
CA THR A 145 -2.29 25.57 -19.92
C THR A 145 -3.14 24.79 -18.91
N ASP A 146 -4.14 24.03 -19.39
CA ASP A 146 -4.92 23.13 -18.52
C ASP A 146 -4.05 22.08 -17.81
N GLU A 147 -2.87 21.79 -18.37
CA GLU A 147 -1.87 20.90 -17.79
C GLU A 147 -0.90 21.60 -16.81
N SER A 148 -0.92 22.93 -16.71
CA SER A 148 0.01 23.74 -15.90
C SER A 148 -0.46 23.95 -14.45
N ARG A 149 -1.03 22.92 -13.82
CA ARG A 149 -1.55 22.97 -12.45
C ARG A 149 -0.46 22.76 -11.40
#